data_AF-A0A8S3F1D0-F1
#
_entry.id   AF-A0A8S3F1D0-F1
#
_cell.length_a   1.000
_cell.length_b   1.000
_cell.length_c   1.000
_cell.angle_alpha   90.00
_cell.angle_beta   90.00
_cell.angle_gamma   90.00
#
_symmetry.space_group_name_H-M   'P 1'
#
loop_
_entity.id
_entity.type
_entity.pdbx_description
1 polymer ?
#
loop_
_entity_poly.entity_id
_entity_poly.type
_entity_poly.pdbx_seq_one_letter_code
_entity_poly.pdbx_strand_id
1 'polypeptide(L)'
;EGYSLPQNIIQGITFGFRSLIELIHELLKSQIKSSLIQYQRATKSPSTENVFALDDINKVILSVIHFCYDPAQEIKLDYPNQVAFYIPIQSSIQQLLSKPDVLNMLIKNYNETVNRNAVDTDLMYDYRHGSQAEENIILRDKPDSLLFQLYIDEIGLTNPIGAKKDTQKITIVYFQLEDLPNTVKSMLKSIGLIAMCNSNYLSTKSNKKKFFDPIVQDLNILQTRGLSIPNSASRLNFVFTVLTGDH
;
A
#
# COMPACT_ATOMS: atom_id res chain seq x y z
N GLU A 1 -34.22 37.09 -55.19
CA GLU A 1 -34.86 37.21 -53.86
C GLU A 1 -34.00 36.49 -52.85
N GLY A 2 -33.43 37.21 -51.89
CA GLY A 2 -32.52 36.64 -50.90
C GLY A 2 -33.32 36.07 -49.74
N TYR A 3 -33.17 34.78 -49.45
CA TYR A 3 -33.76 34.15 -48.28
C TYR A 3 -33.15 34.76 -47.01
N SER A 4 -33.91 35.59 -46.28
CA SER A 4 -33.54 36.02 -44.93
C SER A 4 -34.19 35.10 -43.91
N LEU A 5 -33.42 34.73 -42.88
CA LEU A 5 -33.95 33.92 -41.79
C LEU A 5 -34.96 34.73 -40.98
N PRO A 6 -36.12 34.14 -40.62
CA PRO A 6 -37.09 34.76 -39.73
C PRO A 6 -36.44 35.29 -38.43
N GLN A 7 -36.84 36.48 -38.00
CA GLN A 7 -36.20 37.21 -36.90
C GLN A 7 -36.21 36.43 -35.56
N ASN A 8 -37.21 35.58 -35.34
CA ASN A 8 -37.29 34.66 -34.20
C ASN A 8 -36.23 33.54 -34.26
N ILE A 9 -35.88 33.06 -35.47
CA ILE A 9 -34.80 32.09 -35.66
C ILE A 9 -33.44 32.76 -35.40
N ILE A 10 -33.25 33.98 -35.90
CA ILE A 10 -32.02 34.76 -35.64
C ILE A 10 -31.88 35.04 -34.13
N GLN A 11 -32.95 35.44 -33.45
CA GLN A 11 -32.95 35.67 -32.00
C GLN A 11 -32.67 34.39 -31.22
N GLY A 12 -33.27 33.26 -31.59
CA GLY A 12 -33.00 31.96 -30.97
C GLY A 12 -31.54 31.52 -31.13
N ILE A 13 -30.97 31.70 -32.33
CA ILE A 13 -29.55 31.44 -32.61
C ILE A 13 -28.66 32.35 -31.77
N THR A 14 -28.96 33.66 -31.74
CA THR A 14 -28.16 34.64 -31.00
C THR A 14 -28.21 34.39 -29.48
N PHE A 15 -29.37 34.02 -28.95
CA PHE A 15 -29.54 33.63 -27.55
C PHE A 15 -28.79 32.34 -27.21
N GLY A 16 -28.83 31.34 -28.10
CA GLY A 16 -28.05 30.10 -27.98
C GLY A 16 -26.54 30.37 -27.95
N PHE A 17 -26.03 31.20 -28.87
CA PHE A 17 -24.63 31.61 -28.88
C PHE A 17 -24.24 32.41 -27.64
N ARG A 18 -25.10 33.32 -27.17
CA ARG A 18 -24.85 34.07 -25.93
C ARG A 18 -24.77 33.16 -24.72
N SER A 19 -25.72 32.22 -24.59
CA SER A 19 -25.73 31.23 -23.52
C SER A 19 -24.49 30.33 -23.55
N LEU A 20 -24.04 29.95 -24.75
CA LEU A 20 -22.81 29.18 -24.93
C LEU A 20 -21.55 29.98 -24.55
N ILE A 21 -21.49 31.27 -24.91
CA ILE A 21 -20.39 32.16 -24.53
C ILE A 21 -20.38 32.37 -23.00
N GLU A 22 -21.54 32.57 -22.38
CA GLU A 22 -21.65 32.71 -20.92
C GLU A 22 -21.22 31.42 -20.21
N LEU A 23 -21.60 30.25 -20.72
CA LEU A 23 -21.17 28.95 -20.22
C LEU A 23 -19.65 28.77 -20.36
N ILE A 24 -19.07 29.08 -21.53
CA ILE A 24 -17.62 29.01 -21.77
C ILE A 24 -16.88 29.97 -20.84
N HIS A 25 -17.42 31.18 -20.64
CA HIS A 25 -16.82 32.17 -19.76
C HIS A 25 -16.82 31.72 -18.29
N GLU A 26 -17.90 31.11 -17.82
CA GLU A 26 -17.97 30.54 -16.46
C GLU A 26 -17.09 29.30 -16.31
N LEU A 27 -16.98 28.44 -17.33
CA LEU A 27 -16.04 27.32 -17.35
C LEU A 27 -14.57 27.80 -17.32
N LEU A 28 -14.22 28.80 -18.13
CA LEU A 28 -12.89 29.39 -18.14
C LEU A 28 -12.56 30.09 -16.82
N LYS A 29 -13.50 30.85 -16.25
CA LYS A 29 -13.34 31.43 -14.91
C LYS A 29 -13.14 30.36 -13.84
N SER A 30 -13.92 29.28 -13.89
CA SER A 30 -13.81 28.16 -12.95
C SER A 30 -12.44 27.48 -13.08
N GLN A 31 -11.99 27.19 -14.31
CA GLN A 31 -10.67 26.62 -14.56
C GLN A 31 -9.54 27.55 -14.10
N ILE A 32 -9.59 28.84 -14.45
CA ILE A 32 -8.60 29.82 -14.03
C ILE A 32 -8.58 29.96 -12.50
N LYS A 33 -9.75 29.98 -11.84
CA LYS A 33 -9.86 30.02 -10.38
C LYS A 33 -9.29 28.74 -9.75
N SER A 34 -9.55 27.57 -10.33
CA SER A 34 -8.98 26.31 -9.86
C SER A 34 -7.45 26.27 -10.01
N SER A 35 -6.91 26.75 -11.13
CA SER A 35 -5.48 26.86 -11.38
C SER A 35 -4.81 27.93 -10.49
N LEU A 36 -5.50 29.04 -10.20
CA LEU A 36 -5.05 30.05 -9.25
C LEU A 36 -5.05 29.53 -7.81
N ILE A 37 -6.07 28.76 -7.41
CA ILE A 37 -6.12 28.09 -6.10
C ILE A 37 -5.01 27.04 -6.01
N GLN A 38 -4.78 26.24 -7.05
CA GLN A 38 -3.66 25.29 -7.10
C GLN A 38 -2.31 26.00 -7.03
N TYR A 39 -2.12 27.10 -7.77
CA TYR A 39 -0.91 27.91 -7.72
C TYR A 39 -0.72 28.59 -6.36
N GLN A 40 -1.80 29.10 -5.75
CA GLN A 40 -1.78 29.66 -4.40
C GLN A 40 -1.55 28.59 -3.33
N ARG A 41 -1.97 27.33 -3.54
CA ARG A 41 -1.65 26.18 -2.68
C ARG A 41 -0.20 25.71 -2.87
N ALA A 42 0.33 25.79 -4.08
CA ALA A 42 1.73 25.48 -4.37
C ALA A 42 2.69 26.55 -3.85
N THR A 43 2.27 27.82 -3.83
CA THR A 43 3.06 28.95 -3.31
C THR A 43 2.81 29.22 -1.82
N LYS A 44 1.63 28.87 -1.29
CA LYS A 44 1.40 28.59 0.14
C LYS A 44 1.68 27.12 0.42
N SER A 45 2.87 26.65 0.04
CA SER A 45 3.41 25.56 0.85
C SER A 45 3.36 26.06 2.30
N PRO A 46 3.03 25.21 3.29
CA PRO A 46 3.53 25.51 4.61
C PRO A 46 5.03 25.78 4.44
N SER A 47 5.56 26.73 5.20
CA SER A 47 6.99 26.78 5.46
C SER A 47 7.58 25.37 5.40
N THR A 48 8.69 25.24 4.69
CA THR A 48 9.62 24.10 4.60
C THR A 48 9.87 23.39 5.95
N GLU A 49 8.86 22.74 6.51
CA GLU A 49 8.90 22.16 7.86
C GLU A 49 8.37 20.71 7.91
N ASN A 50 7.78 20.17 6.85
CA ASN A 50 7.27 18.78 6.88
C ASN A 50 7.64 17.91 5.67
N VAL A 51 8.66 18.27 4.92
CA VAL A 51 9.40 17.22 4.17
C VAL A 51 10.25 16.52 5.23
N PHE A 52 10.21 15.17 5.32
CA PHE A 52 11.17 14.47 6.16
C PHE A 52 12.56 15.02 5.88
N ALA A 53 13.31 15.40 6.92
CA ALA A 53 14.71 15.69 6.71
C ALA A 53 15.33 14.47 6.01
N LEU A 54 16.16 14.69 5.00
CA LEU A 54 16.78 13.59 4.26
C LEU A 54 17.45 12.58 5.21
N ASP A 55 17.98 13.09 6.31
CA ASP A 55 18.57 12.31 7.40
C ASP A 55 17.57 11.39 8.13
N ASP A 56 16.32 11.82 8.33
CA ASP A 56 15.28 10.99 8.96
C ASP A 56 14.84 9.86 8.02
N ILE A 57 14.65 10.16 6.73
CA ILE A 57 14.39 9.13 5.71
C ILE A 57 15.54 8.12 5.67
N ASN A 58 16.79 8.60 5.68
CA ASN A 58 17.97 7.73 5.63
C ASN A 58 18.06 6.80 6.85
N LYS A 59 17.78 7.30 8.06
CA LYS A 59 17.72 6.46 9.27
C LYS A 59 16.68 5.36 9.18
N VAL A 60 15.50 5.67 8.63
CA VAL A 60 14.48 4.63 8.47
C VAL A 60 14.81 3.67 7.35
N ILE A 61 15.32 4.14 6.21
CA ILE A 61 15.84 3.26 5.16
C ILE A 61 16.85 2.28 5.76
N LEU A 62 17.81 2.76 6.56
CA LEU A 62 18.77 1.89 7.24
C LEU A 62 18.09 0.90 8.19
N SER A 63 17.08 1.34 8.93
CA SER A 63 16.34 0.49 9.88
C SER A 63 15.48 -0.58 9.19
N VAL A 64 14.89 -0.27 8.05
CA VAL A 64 14.09 -1.19 7.24
C VAL A 64 15.00 -2.18 6.50
N ILE A 65 16.11 -1.71 5.93
CA ILE A 65 17.09 -2.57 5.22
C ILE A 65 17.74 -3.57 6.17
N HIS A 66 18.08 -3.14 7.39
CA HIS A 66 18.80 -3.95 8.37
C HIS A 66 17.90 -4.45 9.50
N PHE A 67 16.58 -4.49 9.29
CA PHE A 67 15.69 -5.02 10.30
C PHE A 67 15.95 -6.53 10.44
N CYS A 68 16.14 -6.98 11.68
CA CYS A 68 16.50 -8.35 11.99
C CYS A 68 15.26 -9.24 11.89
N TYR A 69 15.27 -10.17 10.94
CA TYR A 69 14.31 -11.26 10.94
C TYR A 69 14.56 -12.17 12.14
N ASP A 70 13.48 -12.71 12.69
CA ASP A 70 13.62 -13.88 13.54
C ASP A 70 14.10 -15.09 12.72
N PRO A 71 14.79 -16.05 13.37
CA PRO A 71 15.19 -17.27 12.70
C PRO A 71 13.99 -17.99 12.06
N ALA A 72 14.18 -18.46 10.83
CA ALA A 72 13.16 -19.23 10.14
C ALA A 72 12.85 -20.53 10.91
N GLN A 73 11.57 -20.82 11.05
CA GLN A 73 11.02 -22.04 11.60
C GLN A 73 10.78 -23.06 10.48
N GLU A 74 11.20 -24.31 10.71
CA GLU A 74 10.94 -25.39 9.78
C GLU A 74 9.52 -25.96 9.94
N ILE A 75 8.83 -26.08 8.81
CA ILE A 75 7.53 -26.75 8.71
C ILE A 75 7.75 -28.11 8.05
N LYS A 76 7.53 -29.19 8.80
CA LYS A 76 7.61 -30.56 8.27
C LYS A 76 6.43 -30.86 7.35
N LEU A 77 6.72 -31.24 6.12
CA LEU A 77 5.72 -31.61 5.12
C LEU A 77 5.41 -33.12 5.19
N ASP A 78 4.50 -33.59 4.34
CA ASP A 78 3.98 -34.97 4.37
C ASP A 78 5.05 -36.04 4.13
N TYR A 79 6.04 -35.75 3.29
CA TYR A 79 7.08 -36.71 2.94
C TYR A 79 8.36 -36.48 3.74
N PRO A 80 9.11 -37.56 4.05
CA PRO A 80 10.38 -37.46 4.77
C PRO A 80 11.37 -36.55 4.02
N ASN A 81 12.08 -35.72 4.78
CA ASN A 81 13.06 -34.73 4.29
C ASN A 81 12.50 -33.59 3.43
N GLN A 82 11.17 -33.40 3.40
CA GLN A 82 10.56 -32.22 2.79
C GLN A 82 10.19 -31.21 3.87
N VAL A 83 10.78 -30.02 3.77
CA VAL A 83 10.55 -28.91 4.69
C VAL A 83 10.18 -27.66 3.92
N ALA A 84 9.31 -26.85 4.53
CA ALA A 84 9.15 -25.45 4.18
C ALA A 84 9.70 -24.58 5.31
N PHE A 85 9.97 -23.31 5.01
CA PHE A 85 10.49 -22.36 5.98
C PHE A 85 9.49 -21.23 6.17
N TYR A 86 9.30 -20.85 7.42
CA TYR A 86 8.40 -19.77 7.82
C TYR A 86 9.12 -18.84 8.80
N ILE A 87 9.03 -17.54 8.57
CA ILE A 87 9.57 -16.51 9.44
C ILE A 87 8.40 -15.89 10.20
N PRO A 88 8.41 -15.92 11.54
CA PRO A 88 7.33 -15.36 12.35
C PRO A 88 7.13 -13.87 12.05
N ILE A 89 5.92 -13.53 11.63
CA ILE A 89 5.58 -12.18 11.16
C ILE A 89 5.50 -11.24 12.37
N GLN A 90 4.88 -11.71 13.46
CA GLN A 90 4.69 -10.93 14.68
C GLN A 90 5.99 -10.38 15.24
N SER A 91 6.97 -11.24 15.49
CA SER A 91 8.25 -10.84 16.10
C SER A 91 9.10 -10.02 15.13
N SER A 92 9.05 -10.33 13.84
CA SER A 92 9.71 -9.56 12.79
C SER A 92 9.22 -8.10 12.79
N ILE A 93 7.91 -7.88 12.73
CA ILE A 93 7.33 -6.53 12.78
C ILE A 93 7.60 -5.89 14.14
N GLN A 94 7.51 -6.63 15.24
CA GLN A 94 7.73 -6.07 16.56
C GLN A 94 9.17 -5.55 16.72
N GLN A 95 10.16 -6.21 16.12
CA GLN A 95 11.53 -5.70 16.06
C GLN A 95 11.66 -4.43 15.22
N LEU A 96 10.95 -4.37 14.09
CA LEU A 96 10.90 -3.18 13.25
C LEU A 96 10.25 -1.99 13.98
N LEU A 97 9.11 -2.22 14.64
CA LEU A 97 8.41 -1.21 15.46
C LEU A 97 9.17 -0.82 16.73
N SER A 98 10.12 -1.65 17.18
CA SER A 98 11.02 -1.33 18.29
C SER A 98 12.06 -0.26 17.94
N LYS A 99 12.21 0.10 16.66
CA LYS A 99 13.06 1.20 16.21
C LYS A 99 12.28 2.52 16.32
N PRO A 100 12.70 3.46 17.19
CA PRO A 100 11.97 4.72 17.39
C PRO A 100 11.81 5.53 16.11
N ASP A 101 12.83 5.53 15.23
CA ASP A 101 12.79 6.24 13.96
C ASP A 101 11.68 5.71 13.05
N VAL A 102 11.49 4.38 13.00
CA VAL A 102 10.43 3.75 12.21
C VAL A 102 9.06 4.11 12.77
N LEU A 103 8.87 3.96 14.09
CA LEU A 103 7.59 4.25 14.73
C LEU A 103 7.19 5.71 14.58
N ASN A 104 8.11 6.64 14.83
CA ASN A 104 7.87 8.08 14.68
C ASN A 104 7.52 8.43 13.23
N MET A 105 8.19 7.79 12.26
CA MET A 105 7.91 7.99 10.85
C MET A 105 6.52 7.47 10.47
N LEU A 106 6.12 6.29 10.95
CA LEU A 106 4.77 5.75 10.72
C LEU A 106 3.69 6.66 11.29
N ILE A 107 3.86 7.15 12.53
CA ILE A 107 2.93 8.08 13.17
C ILE A 107 2.83 9.39 12.36
N LYS A 108 3.97 9.94 11.95
CA LYS A 108 4.00 11.16 11.13
C LYS A 108 3.30 10.97 9.79
N ASN A 109 3.63 9.89 9.06
CA ASN A 109 3.04 9.59 7.76
C ASN A 109 1.53 9.37 7.87
N TYR A 110 1.07 8.66 8.90
CA TYR A 110 -0.36 8.47 9.18
C TYR A 110 -1.08 9.80 9.41
N ASN A 111 -0.54 10.67 10.27
CA ASN A 111 -1.13 11.97 10.53
C ASN A 111 -1.17 12.86 9.27
N GLU A 112 -0.13 12.80 8.44
CA GLU A 112 -0.12 13.50 7.15
C GLU A 112 -1.19 12.98 6.19
N THR A 113 -1.35 11.65 6.08
CA THR A 113 -2.44 11.04 5.30
C THR A 113 -3.79 11.51 5.82
N VAL A 114 -4.10 11.32 7.11
CA VAL A 114 -5.40 11.71 7.68
C VAL A 114 -5.70 13.19 7.47
N ASN A 115 -4.71 14.07 7.64
CA ASN A 115 -4.88 15.50 7.40
C ASN A 115 -5.12 15.82 5.92
N ARG A 116 -4.48 15.10 4.98
CA ARG A 116 -4.75 15.27 3.54
C ARG A 116 -6.15 14.81 3.17
N ASN A 117 -6.61 13.67 3.70
CA ASN A 117 -7.98 13.17 3.48
C ASN A 117 -9.04 14.20 3.89
N ALA A 118 -8.76 15.03 4.90
CA ALA A 118 -9.69 16.06 5.36
C ALA A 118 -9.73 17.31 4.46
N VAL A 119 -8.75 17.50 3.58
CA VAL A 119 -8.55 18.76 2.81
C VAL A 119 -8.81 18.58 1.31
N ASP A 120 -8.52 17.40 0.74
CA ASP A 120 -8.67 17.14 -0.70
C ASP A 120 -9.24 15.73 -0.93
N THR A 121 -10.50 15.67 -1.38
CA THR A 121 -11.21 14.41 -1.66
C THR A 121 -11.18 14.03 -3.14
N ASP A 122 -10.62 14.88 -4.01
CA ASP A 122 -10.65 14.68 -5.46
C ASP A 122 -9.45 13.85 -5.96
N LEU A 123 -8.45 13.61 -5.10
CA LEU A 123 -7.23 12.86 -5.40
C LEU A 123 -7.05 11.69 -4.44
N MET A 124 -6.76 10.50 -5.01
CA MET A 124 -6.50 9.30 -4.23
C MET A 124 -5.00 9.16 -3.90
N TYR A 125 -4.66 9.43 -2.64
CA TYR A 125 -3.36 9.30 -1.96
C TYR A 125 -2.78 7.89 -1.91
N ASP A 126 -3.57 7.05 -1.27
CA ASP A 126 -3.18 5.73 -0.81
C ASP A 126 -4.45 4.89 -0.65
N TYR A 127 -4.27 3.65 -0.19
CA TYR A 127 -5.38 2.74 0.03
C TYR A 127 -6.46 3.31 0.96
N ARG A 128 -6.09 4.14 1.96
CA ARG A 128 -7.03 4.70 2.95
C ARG A 128 -7.99 5.72 2.37
N HIS A 129 -7.69 6.26 1.19
CA HIS A 129 -8.60 7.14 0.44
C HIS A 129 -9.60 6.36 -0.42
N GLY A 130 -9.40 5.05 -0.60
CA GLY A 130 -10.28 4.23 -1.41
C GLY A 130 -11.56 3.89 -0.67
N SER A 131 -12.68 3.81 -1.39
CA SER A 131 -13.96 3.34 -0.83
C SER A 131 -13.86 1.96 -0.17
N GLN A 132 -12.93 1.11 -0.62
CA GLN A 132 -12.64 -0.19 0.00
C GLN A 132 -12.13 -0.07 1.44
N ALA A 133 -11.34 0.96 1.75
CA ALA A 133 -10.92 1.21 3.12
C ALA A 133 -12.09 1.70 3.98
N GLU A 134 -12.96 2.53 3.42
CA GLU A 134 -14.18 2.96 4.08
C GLU A 134 -15.12 1.79 4.37
N GLU A 135 -15.20 0.78 3.50
CA GLU A 135 -16.04 -0.41 3.69
C GLU A 135 -15.44 -1.45 4.65
N ASN A 136 -14.14 -1.36 4.93
CA ASN A 136 -13.46 -2.31 5.80
C ASN A 136 -13.83 -2.09 7.28
N ILE A 137 -14.56 -3.05 7.85
CA ILE A 137 -15.07 -3.00 9.24
C ILE A 137 -13.94 -2.76 10.25
N ILE A 138 -12.75 -3.30 10.01
CA ILE A 138 -11.62 -3.19 10.93
C ILE A 138 -11.02 -1.79 10.86
N LEU A 139 -10.90 -1.20 9.67
CA LEU A 139 -10.45 0.19 9.53
C LEU A 139 -11.49 1.20 10.05
N ARG A 140 -12.78 0.86 10.03
CA ARG A 140 -13.83 1.66 10.69
C ARG A 140 -13.69 1.66 12.21
N ASP A 141 -13.49 0.49 12.81
CA ASP A 141 -13.35 0.33 14.27
C ASP A 141 -12.00 0.83 14.78
N LYS A 142 -10.93 0.60 14.01
CA LYS A 142 -9.54 0.88 14.36
C LYS A 142 -8.84 1.58 13.19
N PRO A 143 -9.09 2.88 12.98
CA PRO A 143 -8.59 3.63 11.84
C PRO A 143 -7.06 3.79 11.82
N ASP A 144 -6.40 3.58 12.96
CA ASP A 144 -4.94 3.60 13.15
C ASP A 144 -4.26 2.25 12.85
N SER A 145 -5.02 1.21 12.50
CA SER A 145 -4.46 -0.11 12.16
C SER A 145 -3.50 -0.03 10.97
N LEU A 146 -2.32 -0.63 11.07
CA LEU A 146 -1.33 -0.63 9.99
C LEU A 146 -1.76 -1.50 8.80
N LEU A 147 -1.53 -1.00 7.60
CA LEU A 147 -1.86 -1.66 6.34
C LEU A 147 -0.72 -2.56 5.86
N PHE A 148 -1.09 -3.77 5.49
CA PHE A 148 -0.18 -4.79 4.96
C PHE A 148 -0.62 -5.21 3.56
N GLN A 149 0.37 -5.34 2.69
CA GLN A 149 0.22 -6.06 1.42
C GLN A 149 1.00 -7.36 1.46
N LEU A 150 0.38 -8.43 0.97
CA LEU A 150 1.00 -9.75 0.83
C LEU A 150 1.22 -10.05 -0.66
N TYR A 151 2.36 -10.66 -0.96
CA TYR A 151 2.71 -11.08 -2.31
C TYR A 151 3.13 -12.55 -2.30
N ILE A 152 2.74 -13.28 -3.34
CA ILE A 152 3.23 -14.64 -3.58
C ILE A 152 3.87 -14.67 -4.96
N ASP A 153 5.10 -15.17 -5.03
CA ASP A 153 5.86 -15.30 -6.27
C ASP A 153 6.46 -16.72 -6.37
N GLU A 154 6.76 -17.16 -7.59
CA GLU A 154 7.46 -18.39 -7.87
C GLU A 154 8.79 -18.12 -8.60
N ILE A 155 9.90 -18.34 -7.91
CA ILE A 155 11.22 -18.21 -8.51
C ILE A 155 11.70 -19.56 -9.09
N GLY A 156 12.15 -19.56 -10.34
CA GLY A 156 12.77 -20.72 -10.98
C GLY A 156 14.24 -20.85 -10.58
N LEU A 157 14.60 -21.93 -9.90
CA LEU A 157 15.99 -22.31 -9.64
C LEU A 157 16.55 -23.10 -10.82
N THR A 158 16.85 -22.43 -11.93
CA THR A 158 17.30 -23.12 -13.15
C THR A 158 18.82 -23.21 -13.23
N ASN A 159 19.35 -24.37 -13.63
CA ASN A 159 20.64 -24.43 -14.29
C ASN A 159 20.40 -24.00 -15.75
N PRO A 160 21.01 -22.92 -16.26
CA PRO A 160 20.68 -22.35 -17.57
C PRO A 160 20.98 -23.27 -18.78
N ILE A 161 21.52 -24.47 -18.56
CA ILE A 161 21.95 -25.41 -19.60
C ILE A 161 21.19 -26.74 -19.49
N GLY A 162 20.38 -27.07 -20.51
CA GLY A 162 19.79 -28.40 -20.72
C GLY A 162 18.25 -28.50 -20.63
N ALA A 163 17.70 -29.64 -21.06
CA ALA A 163 16.27 -29.89 -21.23
C ALA A 163 15.42 -29.95 -19.93
N LYS A 164 16.04 -29.76 -18.75
CA LYS A 164 15.35 -29.75 -17.43
C LYS A 164 15.22 -28.35 -16.83
N LYS A 165 15.27 -27.33 -17.68
CA LYS A 165 15.33 -25.91 -17.33
C LYS A 165 14.26 -25.47 -16.31
N ASP A 166 13.06 -26.06 -16.30
CA ASP A 166 11.93 -25.58 -15.48
C ASP A 166 11.48 -26.52 -14.33
N THR A 167 12.34 -27.43 -13.84
CA THR A 167 11.90 -28.48 -12.89
C THR A 167 12.00 -28.12 -11.40
N GLN A 168 12.69 -27.04 -11.04
CA GLN A 168 12.87 -26.62 -9.64
C GLN A 168 12.37 -25.19 -9.47
N LYS A 169 11.23 -25.04 -8.80
CA LYS A 169 10.66 -23.74 -8.45
C LYS A 169 10.57 -23.61 -6.93
N ILE A 170 10.69 -22.39 -6.43
CA ILE A 170 10.41 -22.05 -5.04
C ILE A 170 9.27 -21.06 -5.01
N THR A 171 8.20 -21.40 -4.31
CA THR A 171 7.14 -20.48 -3.92
C THR A 171 7.63 -19.66 -2.72
N ILE A 172 7.53 -18.34 -2.82
CA ILE A 172 7.93 -17.41 -1.77
C ILE A 172 6.74 -16.49 -1.45
N VAL A 173 6.53 -16.26 -0.15
CA VAL A 173 5.54 -15.33 0.38
C VAL A 173 6.25 -14.14 0.99
N TYR A 174 5.85 -12.93 0.58
CA TYR A 174 6.40 -11.66 1.04
C TYR A 174 5.33 -10.78 1.68
N PHE A 175 5.77 -9.77 2.42
CA PHE A 175 4.94 -8.67 2.89
C PHE A 175 5.56 -7.31 2.61
N GLN A 176 4.72 -6.28 2.58
CA GLN A 176 5.13 -4.89 2.59
C GLN A 176 4.25 -4.08 3.55
N LEU A 177 4.86 -3.14 4.27
CA LEU A 177 4.16 -2.14 5.06
C LEU A 177 3.72 -0.97 4.17
N GLU A 178 2.41 -0.79 4.01
CA GLU A 178 1.87 0.24 3.13
C GLU A 178 1.88 1.64 3.74
N ASP A 179 1.88 1.74 5.07
CA ASP A 179 1.95 3.03 5.79
C ASP A 179 3.39 3.59 5.88
N LEU A 180 4.39 2.92 5.31
CA LEU A 180 5.71 3.54 5.11
C LEU A 180 5.62 4.65 4.04
N PRO A 181 6.46 5.70 4.11
CA PRO A 181 6.52 6.72 3.07
C PRO A 181 6.81 6.12 1.70
N ASN A 182 6.25 6.74 0.66
CA ASN A 182 6.39 6.29 -0.74
C ASN A 182 7.86 6.08 -1.17
N THR A 183 8.77 6.90 -0.65
CA THR A 183 10.22 6.81 -0.92
C THR A 183 10.86 5.55 -0.33
N VAL A 184 10.34 5.05 0.78
CA VAL A 184 10.85 3.84 1.45
C VAL A 184 10.16 2.61 0.89
N LYS A 185 8.82 2.62 0.78
CA LYS A 185 8.05 1.46 0.33
C LYS A 185 8.29 1.07 -1.13
N SER A 186 8.75 2.02 -1.96
CA SER A 186 9.12 1.73 -3.36
C SER A 186 10.47 1.03 -3.50
N MET A 187 11.24 0.87 -2.40
CA MET A 187 12.50 0.15 -2.43
C MET A 187 12.29 -1.35 -2.32
N LEU A 188 12.94 -2.14 -3.16
CA LEU A 188 12.89 -3.61 -3.04
C LEU A 188 13.28 -4.12 -1.65
N LYS A 189 14.16 -3.38 -0.95
CA LYS A 189 14.63 -3.72 0.40
C LYS A 189 13.59 -3.50 1.50
N SER A 190 12.46 -2.84 1.22
CA SER A 190 11.34 -2.76 2.16
C SER A 190 10.38 -3.95 2.07
N ILE A 191 10.59 -4.86 1.12
CA ILE A 191 9.82 -6.08 1.01
C ILE A 191 10.36 -7.10 2.01
N GLY A 192 9.49 -7.53 2.91
CA GLY A 192 9.76 -8.51 3.94
C GLY A 192 9.49 -9.94 3.48
N LEU A 193 10.30 -10.91 3.91
CA LEU A 193 10.07 -12.33 3.65
C LEU A 193 9.22 -12.98 4.77
N ILE A 194 8.20 -13.75 4.40
CA ILE A 194 7.36 -14.52 5.33
C ILE A 194 7.67 -16.01 5.25
N ALA A 195 7.68 -16.59 4.06
CA ALA A 195 7.80 -18.04 3.93
C ALA A 195 8.36 -18.44 2.58
N MET A 196 8.97 -19.62 2.52
CA MET A 196 9.41 -20.22 1.28
C MET A 196 9.27 -21.74 1.30
N CYS A 197 8.95 -22.32 0.14
CA CYS A 197 8.85 -23.75 -0.04
C CYS A 197 9.19 -24.13 -1.48
N ASN A 198 9.79 -25.30 -1.70
CA ASN A 198 9.87 -25.86 -3.05
C ASN A 198 8.44 -26.06 -3.59
N SER A 199 8.12 -25.50 -4.75
CA SER A 199 6.78 -25.52 -5.33
C SER A 199 6.26 -26.94 -5.54
N ASN A 200 7.14 -27.89 -5.84
CA ASN A 200 6.78 -29.29 -6.06
C ASN A 200 6.15 -29.93 -4.80
N TYR A 201 6.57 -29.49 -3.62
CA TYR A 201 6.06 -30.00 -2.36
C TYR A 201 4.67 -29.44 -2.03
N LEU A 202 4.30 -28.28 -2.59
CA LEU A 202 2.98 -27.68 -2.42
C LEU A 202 1.92 -28.27 -3.38
N SER A 203 2.19 -29.39 -4.05
CA SER A 203 1.21 -30.06 -4.92
C SER A 203 0.01 -30.65 -4.16
N THR A 204 0.20 -31.08 -2.91
CA THR A 204 -0.85 -31.70 -2.10
C THR A 204 -1.62 -30.65 -1.27
N LYS A 205 -2.92 -30.87 -1.08
CA LYS A 205 -3.74 -30.01 -0.20
C LYS A 205 -3.23 -29.99 1.25
N SER A 206 -2.72 -31.11 1.73
CA SER A 206 -2.15 -31.24 3.08
C SER A 206 -0.91 -30.37 3.25
N ASN A 207 0.04 -30.42 2.29
CA ASN A 207 1.24 -29.59 2.34
C ASN A 207 0.92 -28.09 2.19
N LYS A 208 -0.01 -27.72 1.31
CA LYS A 208 -0.50 -26.33 1.22
C LYS A 208 -1.06 -25.85 2.57
N LYS A 209 -1.90 -26.67 3.20
CA LYS A 209 -2.45 -26.35 4.52
C LYS A 209 -1.34 -26.14 5.55
N LYS A 210 -0.41 -27.10 5.67
CA LYS A 210 0.74 -26.99 6.59
C LYS A 210 1.58 -25.72 6.34
N PHE A 211 1.78 -25.35 5.08
CA PHE A 211 2.55 -24.17 4.70
C PHE A 211 1.85 -22.84 5.04
N PHE A 212 0.55 -22.73 4.75
CA PHE A 212 -0.20 -21.49 4.95
C PHE A 212 -0.79 -21.33 6.36
N ASP A 213 -1.03 -22.41 7.10
CA ASP A 213 -1.57 -22.38 8.46
C ASP A 213 -0.83 -21.42 9.40
N PRO A 214 0.52 -21.48 9.57
CA PRO A 214 1.22 -20.58 10.48
C PRO A 214 1.14 -19.11 10.02
N ILE A 215 1.15 -18.86 8.71
CA ILE A 215 0.96 -17.53 8.14
C ILE A 215 -0.41 -17.00 8.56
N VAL A 216 -1.49 -17.73 8.24
CA VAL A 216 -2.87 -17.34 8.55
C VAL A 216 -3.08 -17.15 10.06
N GLN A 217 -2.47 -17.99 10.90
CA GLN A 217 -2.53 -17.85 12.34
C GLN A 217 -1.91 -16.53 12.81
N ASP A 218 -0.74 -16.17 12.29
CA ASP A 218 -0.08 -14.90 12.60
C ASP A 218 -0.91 -13.70 12.13
N LEU A 219 -1.41 -13.75 10.89
CA LEU A 219 -2.28 -12.70 10.34
C LEU A 219 -3.52 -12.48 11.23
N ASN A 220 -4.16 -13.56 11.68
CA ASN A 220 -5.32 -13.47 12.58
C ASN A 220 -4.96 -12.84 13.93
N ILE A 221 -3.79 -13.15 14.49
CA ILE A 221 -3.33 -12.55 15.74
C ILE A 221 -3.05 -11.05 15.56
N LEU A 222 -2.35 -10.68 14.49
CA LEU A 222 -2.06 -9.29 14.14
C LEU A 222 -3.36 -8.48 13.95
N GLN A 223 -4.35 -9.07 13.28
CA GLN A 223 -5.63 -8.42 13.02
C GLN A 223 -6.47 -8.26 14.28
N THR A 224 -6.58 -9.30 15.12
CA THR A 224 -7.48 -9.29 16.29
C THR A 224 -6.84 -8.71 17.54
N ARG A 225 -5.63 -9.16 17.87
CA ARG A 225 -4.91 -8.78 19.11
C ARG A 225 -3.95 -7.64 18.87
N GLY A 226 -3.40 -7.49 17.68
CA GLY A 226 -2.36 -6.50 17.39
C GLY A 226 -1.02 -6.78 18.09
N LEU A 227 -0.05 -5.89 17.95
CA LEU A 227 1.26 -5.95 18.59
C LEU A 227 1.41 -4.85 19.64
N SER A 228 2.17 -5.12 20.71
CA SER A 228 2.48 -4.10 21.71
C SER A 228 3.40 -3.03 21.12
N ILE A 229 3.08 -1.75 21.34
CA ILE A 229 3.96 -0.65 20.96
C ILE A 229 4.99 -0.44 22.09
N PRO A 230 6.30 -0.31 21.78
CA PRO A 230 7.30 -0.01 22.80
C PRO A 230 6.95 1.26 23.58
N ASN A 231 7.10 1.20 24.91
CA ASN A 231 6.82 2.32 25.81
C ASN A 231 5.37 2.85 25.78
N SER A 232 4.40 2.03 25.34
CA SER A 232 2.98 2.37 25.36
C SER A 232 2.15 1.18 25.87
N ALA A 233 1.04 1.48 26.54
CA ALA A 233 0.04 0.48 26.93
C ALA A 233 -0.85 0.06 25.74
N SER A 234 -0.79 0.81 24.63
CA SER A 234 -1.59 0.57 23.43
C SER A 234 -1.03 -0.57 22.58
N ARG A 235 -1.93 -1.21 21.84
CA ARG A 235 -1.60 -2.23 20.86
C ARG A 235 -1.96 -1.72 19.47
N LEU A 236 -1.10 -2.02 18.50
CA LEU A 236 -1.29 -1.65 17.11
C LEU A 236 -1.87 -2.84 16.34
N ASN A 237 -3.06 -2.67 15.77
CA ASN A 237 -3.70 -3.68 14.93
C ASN A 237 -3.24 -3.57 13.48
N PHE A 238 -3.54 -4.61 12.69
CA PHE A 238 -3.11 -4.73 11.31
C PHE A 238 -4.27 -5.11 10.41
N VAL A 239 -4.30 -4.55 9.20
CA VAL A 239 -5.29 -4.84 8.17
C VAL A 239 -4.57 -5.25 6.90
N PHE A 240 -4.94 -6.42 6.39
CA PHE A 240 -4.42 -6.96 5.14
C PHE A 240 -5.30 -6.46 4.00
N THR A 241 -4.73 -5.62 3.14
CA THR A 241 -5.49 -4.87 2.14
C THR A 241 -5.54 -5.59 0.81
N VAL A 242 -4.45 -6.26 0.43
CA VAL A 242 -4.31 -6.95 -0.85
C VAL A 242 -3.44 -8.21 -0.69
N LEU A 243 -3.86 -9.30 -1.34
CA LEU A 243 -3.02 -10.45 -1.65
C LEU A 243 -2.87 -10.51 -3.17
N THR A 244 -1.65 -10.30 -3.67
CA THR A 244 -1.32 -10.42 -5.09
C THR A 244 -0.43 -11.63 -5.33
N GLY A 245 -0.62 -12.31 -6.45
CA GLY A 245 0.31 -13.31 -6.92
C GLY A 245 0.27 -13.42 -8.44
N ASP A 246 1.42 -13.71 -9.03
CA ASP A 246 1.51 -14.01 -10.45
C ASP A 246 1.00 -15.44 -10.68
N HIS A 247 0.04 -15.58 -11.60
CA HIS A 247 -0.53 -16.86 -12.04
C HIS A 247 0.25 -17.44 -13.21
#